data_AF-A0A0G0H114-F1
#
_entry.id   AF-A0A0G0H114-F1
#
_cell.length_a   1.000
_cell.length_b   1.000
_cell.length_c   1.000
_cell.angle_alpha   90.00
_cell.angle_beta   90.00
_cell.angle_gamma   90.00
#
_symmetry.space_group_name_H-M   'P 1'
#
loop_
_entity.id
_entity.type
_entity.pdbx_description
1 polymer ?
#
loop_
_entity_poly.entity_id
_entity_poly.type
_entity_poly.pdbx_seq_one_letter_code
_entity_poly.pdbx_strand_id
1 'polypeptide(L)'
;MSKPLLPWDSPEDTNHPQLVWRSKLDDRYLIEAHRIDNRNGKIFAFDHNKNDQEIFSMDVGLSYGAMFGPDVADVQEWQEKVIDFIDNIYNKQ
;
A
#
# COMPACT_ATOMS: atom_id res chain seq x y z
N MET A 1 9.60 9.33 7.61
CA MET A 1 8.18 9.11 7.25
C MET A 1 8.09 9.13 5.74
N SER A 2 7.50 8.11 5.17
CA SER A 2 7.27 8.02 3.73
C SER A 2 6.05 8.85 3.35
N LYS A 3 5.86 9.09 2.06
CA LYS A 3 4.67 9.74 1.50
C LYS A 3 4.10 8.86 0.39
N PRO A 4 2.80 8.99 0.06
CA PRO A 4 2.24 8.40 -1.14
C PRO A 4 3.04 8.76 -2.38
N LEU A 5 3.19 7.82 -3.32
CA LEU A 5 3.89 8.06 -4.59
C LEU A 5 3.09 8.98 -5.51
N LEU A 6 1.77 8.92 -5.42
CA LEU A 6 0.86 9.73 -6.22
C LEU A 6 -0.13 10.47 -5.32
N PRO A 7 -0.56 11.69 -5.70
CA PRO A 7 -1.61 12.43 -4.97
C PRO A 7 -2.85 11.58 -4.73
N TRP A 8 -3.58 11.83 -3.64
CA TRP A 8 -4.81 11.10 -3.30
C TRP A 8 -5.77 10.97 -4.48
N ASP A 9 -6.01 12.06 -5.21
CA ASP A 9 -6.96 12.13 -6.33
C ASP A 9 -6.50 11.41 -7.61
N SER A 10 -5.30 10.85 -7.63
CA SER A 10 -4.82 10.07 -8.77
C SER A 10 -5.68 8.81 -8.95
N PRO A 11 -6.08 8.48 -10.18
CA PRO A 11 -6.72 7.20 -10.49
C PRO A 11 -5.89 6.01 -10.00
N GLU A 12 -6.53 4.93 -9.54
CA GLU A 12 -5.83 3.74 -9.03
C GLU A 12 -5.02 3.01 -10.11
N ASP A 13 -5.41 3.16 -11.38
CA ASP A 13 -4.72 2.62 -12.56
C ASP A 13 -3.59 3.54 -13.07
N THR A 14 -3.27 4.62 -12.35
CA THR A 14 -2.16 5.50 -12.72
C THR A 14 -0.83 4.76 -12.63
N ASN A 15 -0.16 4.62 -13.77
CA ASN A 15 1.15 3.99 -13.84
C ASN A 15 2.23 4.86 -13.17
N HIS A 16 2.98 4.27 -12.25
CA HIS A 16 4.19 4.86 -11.68
C HIS A 16 5.28 3.77 -11.57
N PRO A 17 6.56 4.03 -11.94
CA PRO A 17 7.60 2.99 -12.01
C PRO A 17 7.84 2.21 -10.71
N GLN A 18 7.62 2.87 -9.57
CA GLN A 18 7.78 2.28 -8.25
C GLN A 18 6.46 1.80 -7.65
N LEU A 19 5.32 2.05 -8.29
CA LEU A 19 4.02 1.63 -7.79
C LEU A 19 3.68 0.26 -8.38
N VAL A 20 3.56 -0.74 -7.52
CA VAL A 20 3.14 -2.09 -7.89
C VAL A 20 1.62 -2.21 -7.83
N TRP A 21 1.02 -1.64 -6.78
CA TRP A 21 -0.40 -1.71 -6.52
C TRP A 21 -0.82 -0.58 -5.60
N ARG A 22 -2.07 -0.14 -5.73
CA ARG A 22 -2.67 0.95 -4.96
C ARG A 22 -4.13 0.63 -4.70
N SER A 23 -4.61 0.95 -3.51
CA SER A 23 -6.03 0.84 -3.16
C SER A 23 -6.41 1.86 -2.10
N LYS A 24 -7.58 2.46 -2.26
CA LYS A 24 -8.22 3.29 -1.23
C LYS A 24 -9.20 2.47 -0.41
N LEU A 25 -9.17 2.68 0.90
CA LEU A 25 -10.08 2.05 1.86
C LEU A 25 -10.85 3.13 2.63
N ASP A 26 -12.16 2.97 2.67
CA ASP A 26 -13.11 3.82 3.42
C ASP A 26 -12.96 5.32 3.19
N ASP A 27 -12.55 5.73 1.98
CA ASP A 27 -12.24 7.12 1.61
C ASP A 27 -11.30 7.85 2.58
N ARG A 28 -10.47 7.10 3.31
CA ARG A 28 -9.57 7.64 4.35
C ARG A 28 -8.18 7.06 4.27
N TYR A 29 -8.05 5.76 4.04
CA TYR A 29 -6.75 5.11 4.06
C TYR A 29 -6.29 4.86 2.64
N LEU A 30 -5.02 5.14 2.39
CA LEU A 30 -4.35 4.78 1.14
C LEU A 30 -3.38 3.65 1.42
N ILE A 31 -3.49 2.57 0.65
CA ILE A 31 -2.54 1.47 0.68
C ILE A 31 -1.76 1.48 -0.62
N GLU A 32 -0.43 1.43 -0.53
CA GLU A 32 0.45 1.33 -1.69
C GLU A 32 1.48 0.22 -1.50
N ALA A 33 1.66 -0.58 -2.54
CA ALA A 33 2.79 -1.48 -2.69
C ALA A 33 3.88 -0.81 -3.50
N HIS A 34 5.01 -0.53 -2.87
CA HIS A 34 6.17 0.09 -3.52
C HIS A 34 7.18 -0.96 -3.90
N ARG A 35 7.74 -0.83 -5.10
CA ARG A 35 8.90 -1.59 -5.56
C ARG A 35 10.17 -1.00 -4.96
N ILE A 36 10.93 -1.82 -4.24
CA ILE A 36 12.28 -1.45 -3.75
C ILE A 36 13.34 -1.96 -4.73
N ASP A 37 13.23 -3.21 -5.17
CA ASP A 37 14.09 -3.79 -6.18
C ASP A 37 13.34 -4.84 -7.04
N ASN A 38 14.07 -5.73 -7.73
CA ASN A 38 13.48 -6.73 -8.62
C ASN A 38 12.70 -7.84 -7.92
N ARG A 39 12.87 -8.04 -6.61
CA ARG A 39 12.18 -9.11 -5.85
C ARG A 39 11.64 -8.66 -4.50
N ASN A 40 11.97 -7.45 -4.07
CA ASN A 40 11.55 -6.89 -2.81
C ASN A 40 10.70 -5.65 -3.03
N GLY A 41 9.66 -5.55 -2.23
CA GLY A 41 8.78 -4.40 -2.15
C GLY A 41 8.47 -4.07 -0.71
N LYS A 42 7.69 -3.01 -0.53
CA LYS A 42 7.21 -2.61 0.78
C LYS A 42 5.80 -2.07 0.66
N ILE A 43 4.93 -2.54 1.53
CA ILE A 43 3.56 -2.03 1.67
C ILE A 43 3.60 -0.87 2.63
N PHE A 44 2.87 0.19 2.29
CA PHE A 44 2.62 1.34 3.13
C PHE A 44 1.12 1.55 3.26
N ALA A 45 0.67 1.93 4.45
CA ALA A 45 -0.65 2.50 4.65
C ALA A 45 -0.52 3.93 5.18
N PHE A 46 -1.33 4.83 4.62
CA PHE A 46 -1.36 6.25 4.95
C PHE A 46 -2.76 6.66 5.41
N ASP A 47 -2.85 7.49 6.44
CA ASP A 47 -4.12 8.11 6.87
C ASP A 47 -4.26 9.48 6.20
N HIS A 48 -5.14 9.58 5.21
CA HIS A 48 -5.38 10.79 4.44
C HIS A 48 -5.89 11.93 5.32
N ASN A 49 -6.72 11.60 6.32
CA ASN A 49 -7.26 12.59 7.26
C ASN A 49 -6.18 13.19 8.18
N LYS A 50 -4.98 12.59 8.20
CA LYS A 50 -3.80 13.09 8.92
C LYS A 50 -2.70 13.54 7.96
N ASN A 51 -3.08 14.17 6.85
CA ASN A 51 -2.16 14.72 5.86
C ASN A 51 -1.22 13.64 5.29
N ASP A 52 -1.83 12.53 4.87
CA ASP A 52 -1.16 11.34 4.32
C ASP A 52 -0.04 10.80 5.22
N GLN A 53 -0.25 10.81 6.53
CA GLN A 53 0.71 10.26 7.49
C GLN A 53 0.85 8.75 7.32
N GLU A 54 2.08 8.26 7.19
CA GLU A 54 2.38 6.81 7.26
C GLU A 54 1.97 6.25 8.63
N ILE A 55 1.05 5.29 8.63
CA ILE A 55 0.56 4.63 9.85
C ILE A 55 1.05 3.18 9.96
N PHE A 56 1.42 2.56 8.83
CA PHE A 56 1.87 1.18 8.75
C PHE A 56 2.86 1.01 7.61
N SER A 57 3.86 0.15 7.81
CA SER A 57 4.62 -0.39 6.69
C SER A 57 5.16 -1.79 6.97
N MET A 58 5.26 -2.61 5.92
CA MET A 58 5.82 -3.97 5.99
C MET A 58 6.56 -4.36 4.72
N ASP A 59 7.68 -5.05 4.87
CA ASP A 59 8.44 -5.58 3.73
C ASP A 59 7.72 -6.79 3.13
N VAL A 60 7.71 -6.87 1.80
CA VAL A 60 7.04 -7.94 1.04
C VAL A 60 7.93 -8.46 -0.08
N GLY A 61 7.75 -9.74 -0.44
CA GLY A 61 8.30 -10.28 -1.66
C GLY A 61 7.49 -9.84 -2.88
N LEU A 62 8.15 -9.70 -4.02
CA LEU A 62 7.53 -9.45 -5.32
C LEU A 62 7.87 -10.59 -6.27
N SER A 63 6.93 -11.51 -6.46
CA SER A 63 7.06 -12.61 -7.41
C SER A 63 7.28 -12.09 -8.83
N TYR A 64 8.35 -12.53 -9.49
CA TYR A 64 8.80 -11.99 -10.79
C TYR A 64 8.97 -10.47 -10.82
N GLY A 65 9.27 -9.88 -9.66
CA GLY A 65 9.27 -8.43 -9.49
C GLY A 65 7.94 -7.81 -9.84
N ALA A 66 6.80 -8.47 -9.65
CA ALA A 66 5.49 -7.94 -10.02
C ALA A 66 5.46 -7.33 -11.45
N MET A 67 6.19 -7.94 -12.40
CA MET A 67 6.28 -7.45 -13.78
C MET A 67 4.92 -7.37 -14.47
N PHE A 68 4.00 -8.25 -14.06
CA PHE A 68 2.62 -8.32 -14.53
C PHE A 68 1.62 -7.79 -13.49
N GLY A 69 2.10 -7.01 -12.52
CA GLY A 69 1.38 -6.71 -11.29
C GLY A 69 1.59 -7.80 -10.23
N PRO A 70 1.08 -7.56 -9.00
CA PRO A 70 1.04 -8.59 -7.96
C PRO A 70 0.01 -9.67 -8.31
N ASP A 71 0.17 -10.86 -7.73
CA ASP A 71 -0.89 -11.86 -7.84
C ASP A 71 -2.04 -11.57 -6.85
N VAL A 72 -3.18 -12.22 -7.06
CA VAL A 72 -4.38 -11.98 -6.24
C VAL A 72 -4.17 -12.43 -4.78
N ALA A 73 -3.35 -13.46 -4.55
CA ALA A 73 -3.08 -13.96 -3.21
C ALA A 73 -2.18 -12.99 -2.44
N ASP A 74 -1.15 -12.42 -3.10
CA ASP A 74 -0.32 -11.35 -2.57
C ASP A 74 -1.19 -10.16 -2.13
N VAL A 75 -2.06 -9.67 -3.02
CA VAL A 75 -2.95 -8.53 -2.72
C VAL A 75 -3.86 -8.83 -1.54
N GLN A 76 -4.47 -10.02 -1.50
CA GLN A 76 -5.33 -10.41 -0.40
C GLN A 76 -4.58 -10.44 0.94
N GLU A 77 -3.39 -11.06 0.98
CA GLU A 77 -2.57 -11.11 2.19
C GLU A 77 -2.19 -9.69 2.67
N TRP A 78 -1.84 -8.81 1.73
CA TRP A 78 -1.47 -7.44 2.07
C TRP A 78 -2.65 -6.65 2.62
N GLN A 79 -3.83 -6.78 2.01
CA GLN A 79 -5.05 -6.14 2.47
C GLN A 79 -5.43 -6.63 3.87
N GLU A 80 -5.45 -7.95 4.10
CA GLU A 80 -5.80 -8.53 5.41
C GLU A 80 -4.90 -8.01 6.52
N LYS A 81 -3.58 -7.94 6.29
CA LYS A 81 -2.61 -7.43 7.27
C LYS A 81 -2.80 -5.94 7.57
N VAL A 82 -3.04 -5.13 6.54
CA VAL A 82 -3.24 -3.68 6.70
C VAL A 82 -4.57 -3.40 7.42
N ILE A 83 -5.64 -4.09 7.03
CA ILE A 83 -6.96 -3.96 7.65
C ILE A 83 -6.90 -4.38 9.12
N ASP A 84 -6.29 -5.53 9.43
CA ASP A 84 -6.12 -5.99 10.80
C ASP A 84 -5.38 -4.96 11.67
N PHE A 85 -4.30 -4.37 11.15
CA PHE A 85 -3.59 -3.30 11.85
C PHE A 85 -4.48 -2.06 12.07
N ILE A 86 -5.20 -1.62 11.04
CA ILE A 86 -6.06 -0.44 11.12
C ILE A 86 -7.16 -0.65 12.16
N ASP A 87 -7.89 -1.76 12.08
CA ASP A 87 -9.07 -2.03 12.90
C ASP A 87 -8.70 -2.38 14.34
N ASN A 88 -7.64 -3.16 14.54
CA ASN A 88 -7.31 -3.70 15.86
C ASN A 88 -6.26 -2.90 16.62
N ILE A 89 -5.44 -2.10 15.94
CA ILE A 89 -4.35 -1.36 16.57
C ILE A 89 -4.51 0.14 16.42
N TYR A 90 -4.70 0.63 15.20
CA TYR A 90 -4.68 2.08 14.93
C TYR A 90 -5.95 2.79 15.40
N ASN A 91 -7.13 2.26 15.06
CA ASN A 91 -8.42 2.90 15.37
C ASN A 91 -8.87 2.73 16.83
N LYS A 92 -8.22 1.85 17.60
CA LYS A 92 -8.50 1.67 19.03
C LYS A 92 -7.68 2.60 19.94
N GLN A 93 -6.78 3.40 19.38
CA GLN A 93 -5.98 4.41 20.06
C GLN A 93 -6.69 5.78 20.04
#